data_AF-A0A317IYL6-F1
#
_entry.id   AF-A0A317IYL6-F1
#
_cell.length_a   1.000
_cell.length_b   1.000
_cell.length_c   1.000
_cell.angle_alpha   90.00
_cell.angle_beta   90.00
_cell.angle_gamma   90.00
#
_symmetry.space_group_name_H-M   'P 1'
#
loop_
_entity.id
_entity.type
_entity.pdbx_description
1 polymer ?
#
loop_
_entity_poly.entity_id
_entity_poly.type
_entity_poly.pdbx_seq_one_letter_code
_entity_poly.pdbx_strand_id
1 'polypeptide(L)'
;MSGNFSESLGNAILGIDTLWGGDVMCASGVGRFIADSWFSDEPLPQAYTHPLAARVRANGVSSKNPDREAINAYVAAIDIRAAIEAVKDEGSRSGGLRGEYLAGLANCFETMWDLAMEMLGEGAAVPYQRCVEASTGRPPGPSDPVRKRERIAELLDQPGSTGKLLDAVDRWRKAHRVPMASIRTLGAAVIAYFDELSARHVTPYLPAELQHVPRANIRFLPIEDAWFSGSMNYLGRARRADGSPDYEATYEINASLEISVPEFLQLVSHEVVPGHVTTFAYLQNLYWRRAAGFEASVLTMNTRAATLFEGIANNAILLAYGVKEVEELPDRDLQIGVLLALLQDDAKNHASYLTWQERRPQTAVAPELRNEFLVSGERAEKLSGAWGRHPLLGRMYLPAYRAGTEKVADLRRHYEDSEVVPALYGCYGLVDVTTIEGALGRRRN
;
A
#
# COMPACT_ATOMS: atom_id res chain seq x y z
N MET A 1 10.97 6.38 -25.47
CA MET A 1 11.70 5.75 -24.35
C MET A 1 12.58 4.68 -24.98
N SER A 2 13.88 4.67 -24.69
CA SER A 2 14.78 3.64 -25.24
C SER A 2 14.37 2.28 -24.66
N GLY A 3 14.31 1.23 -25.49
CA GLY A 3 13.98 -0.13 -25.02
C GLY A 3 14.83 -0.61 -23.84
N ASN A 4 16.00 0.00 -23.65
CA ASN A 4 16.93 -0.29 -22.56
C ASN A 4 16.42 0.12 -21.15
N PHE A 5 15.65 1.21 -21.01
CA PHE A 5 15.18 1.62 -19.68
C PHE A 5 14.01 0.76 -19.18
N SER A 6 12.97 0.56 -19.99
CA SER A 6 11.82 -0.26 -19.59
C SER A 6 12.25 -1.69 -19.26
N GLU A 7 13.20 -2.23 -20.02
CA GLU A 7 13.81 -3.53 -19.74
C GLU A 7 14.59 -3.53 -18.42
N SER A 8 15.44 -2.54 -18.17
CA SER A 8 16.21 -2.43 -16.91
C SER A 8 15.28 -2.29 -15.71
N LEU A 9 14.28 -1.41 -15.78
CA LEU A 9 13.31 -1.21 -14.70
C LEU A 9 12.46 -2.46 -14.49
N GLY A 10 12.00 -3.11 -15.56
CA GLY A 10 11.28 -4.39 -15.48
C GLY A 10 12.13 -5.48 -14.82
N ASN A 11 13.39 -5.63 -15.21
CA ASN A 11 14.31 -6.60 -14.60
C ASN A 11 14.58 -6.29 -13.13
N ALA A 12 14.72 -5.02 -12.74
CA ALA A 12 14.91 -4.63 -11.35
C ALA A 12 13.66 -4.98 -10.51
N ILE A 13 12.48 -4.57 -10.96
CA ILE A 13 11.22 -4.79 -10.22
C ILE A 13 10.89 -6.28 -10.13
N LEU A 14 10.75 -6.96 -11.28
CA LEU A 14 10.32 -8.35 -11.30
C LEU A 14 11.43 -9.30 -10.86
N GLY A 15 12.69 -8.89 -10.94
CA GLY A 15 13.82 -9.62 -10.38
C GLY A 15 13.75 -9.67 -8.86
N ILE A 16 13.55 -8.51 -8.23
CA ILE A 16 13.33 -8.43 -6.78
C ILE A 16 12.04 -9.15 -6.38
N ASP A 17 10.91 -8.91 -7.06
CA ASP A 17 9.64 -9.59 -6.78
C ASP A 17 9.80 -11.12 -6.82
N THR A 18 10.38 -11.65 -7.91
CA THR A 18 10.64 -13.09 -8.07
C THR A 18 11.50 -13.64 -6.94
N LEU A 19 12.59 -12.95 -6.57
CA LEU A 19 13.49 -13.38 -5.50
C LEU A 19 12.76 -13.58 -4.16
N TRP A 20 11.78 -12.72 -3.90
CA TRP A 20 10.93 -12.77 -2.72
C TRP A 20 9.71 -13.69 -2.84
N GLY A 21 9.59 -14.43 -3.96
CA GLY A 21 8.49 -15.37 -4.19
C GLY A 21 7.26 -14.75 -4.85
N GLY A 22 7.35 -13.49 -5.32
CA GLY A 22 6.26 -12.79 -5.98
C GLY A 22 6.03 -13.25 -7.42
N ASP A 23 4.76 -13.28 -7.81
CA ASP A 23 4.24 -13.59 -9.14
C ASP A 23 3.26 -12.48 -9.56
N VAL A 24 3.77 -11.46 -10.25
CA VAL A 24 2.98 -10.33 -10.76
C VAL A 24 1.82 -10.74 -11.70
N MET A 25 1.91 -11.91 -12.34
CA MET A 25 0.87 -12.40 -13.26
C MET A 25 -0.15 -13.29 -12.57
N CYS A 26 0.04 -13.62 -11.29
CA CYS A 26 -0.94 -14.33 -10.49
C CYS A 26 -2.24 -13.53 -10.44
N ALA A 27 -3.35 -14.24 -10.67
CA ALA A 27 -4.69 -13.66 -10.62
C ALA A 27 -5.17 -13.41 -9.18
N SER A 28 -4.47 -13.99 -8.19
CA SER A 28 -4.79 -13.92 -6.77
C SER A 28 -3.72 -13.16 -6.00
N GLY A 29 -4.14 -12.50 -4.91
CA GLY A 29 -3.25 -11.81 -3.98
C GLY A 29 -2.28 -12.75 -3.27
N VAL A 30 -2.51 -14.07 -3.31
CA VAL A 30 -1.58 -15.07 -2.78
C VAL A 30 -0.22 -15.04 -3.49
N GLY A 31 -0.19 -14.65 -4.77
CA GLY A 31 1.06 -14.55 -5.55
C GLY A 31 1.64 -13.14 -5.60
N ARG A 32 0.85 -12.09 -5.30
CA ARG A 32 1.34 -10.70 -5.37
C ARG A 32 2.09 -10.33 -4.11
N PHE A 33 3.31 -9.80 -4.26
CA PHE A 33 4.15 -9.53 -3.09
C PHE A 33 4.88 -8.19 -3.12
N ILE A 34 5.64 -7.90 -4.18
CA ILE A 34 6.30 -6.60 -4.37
C ILE A 34 5.70 -5.92 -5.59
N ALA A 35 5.68 -6.59 -6.73
CA ALA A 35 5.04 -6.05 -7.93
C ALA A 35 3.53 -6.30 -7.86
N ASP A 36 2.76 -5.22 -7.76
CA ASP A 36 1.32 -5.29 -7.58
C ASP A 36 0.55 -5.21 -8.89
N SER A 37 1.21 -4.86 -10.01
CA SER A 37 0.58 -4.87 -11.33
C SER A 37 1.59 -4.93 -12.47
N TRP A 38 1.14 -5.43 -13.63
CA TRP A 38 1.85 -5.32 -14.91
C TRP A 38 0.82 -5.07 -16.02
N PHE A 39 0.48 -3.81 -16.24
CA PHE A 39 -0.56 -3.41 -17.20
C PHE A 39 -0.04 -2.67 -18.44
N SER A 40 1.28 -2.67 -18.63
CA SER A 40 2.00 -1.87 -19.64
C SER A 40 1.85 -2.35 -21.09
N ASP A 41 1.40 -3.59 -21.29
CA ASP A 41 1.49 -4.38 -22.53
C ASP A 41 2.93 -4.64 -23.03
N GLU A 42 3.95 -4.16 -22.32
CA GLU A 42 5.35 -4.47 -22.64
C GLU A 42 5.64 -5.95 -22.35
N PRO A 43 6.54 -6.59 -23.13
CA PRO A 43 6.98 -7.95 -22.86
C PRO A 43 7.51 -8.09 -21.44
N LEU A 44 7.17 -9.20 -20.78
CA LEU A 44 7.73 -9.52 -19.47
C LEU A 44 9.25 -9.68 -19.59
N PRO A 45 10.03 -9.06 -18.69
CA PRO A 45 11.48 -9.06 -18.72
C PRO A 45 12.07 -10.45 -18.47
N GLN A 46 13.36 -10.60 -18.78
CA GLN A 46 14.09 -11.85 -18.59
C GLN A 46 14.02 -12.33 -17.13
N ALA A 47 14.12 -11.42 -16.16
CA ALA A 47 13.99 -11.74 -14.74
C ALA A 47 12.70 -12.54 -14.41
N TYR A 48 11.60 -12.28 -15.10
CA TYR A 48 10.35 -12.99 -14.89
C TYR A 48 10.22 -14.27 -15.72
N THR A 49 10.68 -14.21 -16.98
CA THR A 49 10.46 -15.27 -17.99
C THR A 49 11.54 -16.36 -17.99
N HIS A 50 12.67 -16.13 -17.31
CA HIS A 50 13.75 -17.11 -17.21
C HIS A 50 13.27 -18.46 -16.65
N PRO A 51 13.73 -19.62 -17.17
CA PRO A 51 13.26 -20.93 -16.70
C PRO A 51 13.40 -21.16 -15.19
N LEU A 52 14.42 -20.57 -14.55
CA LEU A 52 14.61 -20.67 -13.10
C LEU A 52 13.62 -19.82 -12.29
N ALA A 53 13.07 -18.74 -12.88
CA ALA A 53 12.23 -17.78 -12.16
C ALA A 53 10.98 -18.46 -11.58
N ALA A 54 10.33 -19.37 -12.33
CA ALA A 54 9.17 -20.11 -11.84
C ALA A 54 9.48 -20.95 -10.58
N ARG A 55 10.67 -21.56 -10.52
CA ARG A 55 11.12 -22.34 -9.36
C ARG A 55 11.37 -21.44 -8.15
N VAL A 56 11.94 -20.25 -8.37
CA VAL A 56 12.16 -19.25 -7.31
C VAL A 56 10.85 -18.66 -6.81
N ARG A 57 9.89 -18.33 -7.69
CA ARG A 57 8.56 -17.83 -7.27
C ARG A 57 7.83 -18.80 -6.34
N ALA A 58 7.97 -20.10 -6.57
CA ALA A 58 7.36 -21.11 -5.71
C ALA A 58 7.95 -21.15 -4.29
N ASN A 59 9.25 -20.89 -4.12
CA ASN A 59 9.97 -21.02 -2.84
C ASN A 59 11.07 -19.94 -2.69
N GLY A 60 10.67 -18.67 -2.71
CA GLY A 60 11.56 -17.51 -2.61
C GLY A 60 12.23 -17.36 -1.22
N VAL A 61 13.02 -16.31 -1.05
CA VAL A 61 13.86 -16.10 0.17
C VAL A 61 13.09 -16.01 1.48
N SER A 62 11.82 -15.60 1.44
CA SER A 62 10.92 -15.48 2.60
C SER A 62 10.09 -16.74 2.88
N SER A 63 10.17 -17.76 2.02
CA SER A 63 9.43 -19.01 2.21
C SER A 63 9.94 -19.78 3.43
N LYS A 64 9.10 -20.69 3.97
CA LYS A 64 9.51 -21.54 5.12
C LYS A 64 10.69 -22.45 4.77
N ASN A 65 10.80 -22.86 3.52
CA ASN A 65 11.88 -23.71 3.00
C ASN A 65 12.43 -23.11 1.69
N PRO A 66 13.26 -22.06 1.75
CA PRO A 66 13.79 -21.41 0.55
C PRO A 66 14.59 -22.38 -0.32
N ASP A 67 14.32 -22.37 -1.63
CA ASP A 67 15.06 -23.19 -2.58
C ASP A 67 16.39 -22.52 -2.94
N ARG A 68 17.37 -22.63 -2.03
CA ARG A 68 18.68 -21.97 -2.11
C ARG A 68 19.43 -22.29 -3.40
N GLU A 69 19.32 -23.51 -3.90
CA GLU A 69 19.95 -23.92 -5.16
C GLU A 69 19.34 -23.14 -6.33
N ALA A 70 18.00 -23.10 -6.42
CA ALA A 70 17.31 -22.35 -7.46
C ALA A 70 17.58 -20.85 -7.38
N ILE A 71 17.57 -20.30 -6.17
CA ILE A 71 17.84 -18.88 -5.90
C ILE A 71 19.25 -18.51 -6.35
N ASN A 72 20.26 -19.30 -5.97
CA ASN A 72 21.65 -19.01 -6.31
C ASN A 72 21.90 -19.16 -7.82
N ALA A 73 21.30 -20.17 -8.46
CA ALA A 73 21.37 -20.32 -9.91
C ALA A 73 20.65 -19.18 -10.65
N TYR A 74 19.52 -18.70 -10.11
CA TYR A 74 18.76 -17.58 -10.69
C TYR A 74 19.52 -16.26 -10.57
N VAL A 75 20.06 -15.95 -9.39
CA VAL A 75 20.88 -14.74 -9.15
C VAL A 75 22.16 -14.74 -9.99
N ALA A 76 22.74 -15.92 -10.25
CA ALA A 76 23.89 -16.03 -11.16
C ALA A 76 23.51 -15.81 -12.64
N ALA A 77 22.28 -16.11 -13.02
CA ALA A 77 21.80 -15.99 -14.40
C ALA A 77 21.18 -14.63 -14.72
N ILE A 78 20.61 -13.95 -13.72
CA ILE A 78 19.87 -12.69 -13.86
C ILE A 78 20.54 -11.63 -12.97
N ASP A 79 21.18 -10.65 -13.60
CA ASP A 79 21.89 -9.57 -12.89
C ASP A 79 20.92 -8.48 -12.42
N ILE A 80 20.22 -8.77 -11.31
CA ILE A 80 19.26 -7.86 -10.68
C ILE A 80 19.97 -6.60 -10.18
N ARG A 81 21.22 -6.71 -9.70
CA ARG A 81 21.97 -5.57 -9.16
C ARG A 81 22.37 -4.60 -10.27
N ALA A 82 22.83 -5.09 -11.42
CA ALA A 82 23.09 -4.22 -12.58
C ALA A 82 21.81 -3.52 -13.06
N ALA A 83 20.67 -4.22 -13.04
CA ALA A 83 19.38 -3.61 -13.36
C ALA A 83 19.00 -2.48 -12.38
N ILE A 84 19.22 -2.67 -11.07
CA ILE A 84 18.99 -1.64 -10.04
C ILE A 84 19.91 -0.42 -10.27
N GLU A 85 21.21 -0.64 -10.53
CA GLU A 85 22.14 0.46 -10.83
C GLU A 85 21.75 1.21 -12.11
N ALA A 86 21.26 0.51 -13.15
CA ALA A 86 20.76 1.16 -14.36
C ALA A 86 19.54 2.08 -14.09
N VAL A 87 18.65 1.71 -13.16
CA VAL A 87 17.54 2.57 -12.72
C VAL A 87 18.05 3.82 -12.01
N LYS A 88 19.08 3.68 -11.15
CA LYS A 88 19.73 4.79 -10.45
C LYS A 88 20.45 5.75 -11.41
N ASP A 89 21.13 5.21 -12.42
CA ASP A 89 21.76 5.99 -13.48
C ASP A 89 20.72 6.74 -14.33
N GLU A 90 19.59 6.11 -14.66
CA GLU A 90 18.48 6.79 -15.33
C GLU A 90 17.89 7.91 -14.45
N GLY A 91 17.74 7.69 -13.14
CA GLY A 91 17.30 8.72 -12.22
C GLY A 91 18.20 9.95 -12.24
N SER A 92 19.53 9.71 -12.21
CA SER A 92 20.53 10.78 -12.28
C SER A 92 20.51 11.52 -13.63
N ARG A 93 20.30 10.80 -14.74
CA ARG A 93 20.21 11.38 -16.09
C ARG A 93 18.91 12.16 -16.33
N SER A 94 17.78 11.68 -15.78
CA SER A 94 16.47 12.30 -15.95
C SER A 94 16.38 13.65 -15.20
N GLY A 95 16.93 13.72 -13.98
CA GLY A 95 16.82 14.90 -13.12
C GLY A 95 15.38 15.26 -12.73
N GLY A 96 15.24 16.32 -11.94
CA GLY A 96 13.93 16.78 -11.43
C GLY A 96 13.15 15.71 -10.65
N LEU A 97 11.82 15.88 -10.55
CA LEU A 97 10.96 14.99 -9.75
C LEU A 97 11.00 13.54 -10.23
N ARG A 98 11.04 13.33 -11.56
CA ARG A 98 11.15 11.98 -12.13
C ARG A 98 12.49 11.33 -11.75
N GLY A 99 13.58 12.09 -11.83
CA GLY A 99 14.89 11.60 -11.42
C GLY A 99 14.96 11.24 -9.94
N GLU A 100 14.40 12.10 -9.08
CA GLU A 100 14.31 11.87 -7.63
C GLU A 100 13.44 10.64 -7.29
N TYR A 101 12.30 10.48 -7.97
CA TYR A 101 11.44 9.30 -7.84
C TYR A 101 12.18 8.01 -8.20
N LEU A 102 12.87 7.99 -9.34
CA LEU A 102 13.65 6.81 -9.79
C LEU A 102 14.81 6.49 -8.85
N ALA A 103 15.50 7.51 -8.33
CA ALA A 103 16.55 7.33 -7.33
C ALA A 103 16.00 6.75 -6.01
N GLY A 104 14.85 7.24 -5.55
CA GLY A 104 14.12 6.70 -4.40
C GLY A 104 13.74 5.24 -4.61
N LEU A 105 13.21 4.91 -5.79
CA LEU A 105 12.80 3.56 -6.17
C LEU A 105 14.00 2.59 -6.20
N ALA A 106 15.12 2.99 -6.81
CA ALA A 106 16.34 2.19 -6.84
C ALA A 106 16.89 1.93 -5.42
N ASN A 107 16.88 2.94 -4.54
CA ASN A 107 17.29 2.78 -3.14
C ASN A 107 16.38 1.80 -2.37
N CYS A 108 15.07 1.80 -2.65
CA CYS A 108 14.18 0.78 -2.09
C CYS A 108 14.59 -0.62 -2.58
N PHE A 109 14.80 -0.83 -3.88
CA PHE A 109 15.18 -2.14 -4.43
C PHE A 109 16.54 -2.62 -3.94
N GLU A 110 17.53 -1.74 -3.81
CA GLU A 110 18.82 -2.07 -3.22
C GLU A 110 18.66 -2.55 -1.77
N THR A 111 17.79 -1.90 -1.00
CA THR A 111 17.50 -2.33 0.38
C THR A 111 16.79 -3.69 0.41
N MET A 112 15.84 -3.94 -0.49
CA MET A 112 15.17 -5.24 -0.62
C MET A 112 16.12 -6.35 -1.06
N TRP A 113 17.06 -6.04 -1.94
CA TRP A 113 18.14 -6.94 -2.36
C TRP A 113 19.01 -7.32 -1.17
N ASP A 114 19.51 -6.34 -0.43
CA ASP A 114 20.39 -6.60 0.71
C ASP A 114 19.67 -7.39 1.81
N LEU A 115 18.36 -7.14 2.02
CA LEU A 115 17.53 -7.94 2.91
C LEU A 115 17.40 -9.40 2.44
N ALA A 116 17.30 -9.63 1.13
CA ALA A 116 17.28 -10.98 0.58
C ALA A 116 18.64 -11.67 0.78
N MET A 117 19.75 -10.97 0.60
CA MET A 117 21.10 -11.50 0.85
C MET A 117 21.35 -11.79 2.33
N GLU A 118 20.87 -10.93 3.24
CA GLU A 118 20.86 -11.18 4.69
C GLU A 118 20.12 -12.49 5.00
N MET A 119 18.93 -12.69 4.43
CA MET A 119 18.13 -13.90 4.62
C MET A 119 18.81 -15.17 4.11
N LEU A 120 19.59 -15.06 3.05
CA LEU A 120 20.41 -16.16 2.54
C LEU A 120 21.68 -16.38 3.37
N GLY A 121 22.06 -15.46 4.26
CA GLY A 121 23.33 -15.53 5.00
C GLY A 121 24.54 -15.17 4.12
N GLU A 122 24.30 -14.52 2.98
CA GLU A 122 25.31 -14.12 2.00
C GLU A 122 25.60 -12.60 2.04
N GLY A 123 24.80 -11.85 2.81
CA GLY A 123 24.94 -10.41 3.02
C GLY A 123 25.12 -10.03 4.50
N ALA A 124 25.57 -8.79 4.73
CA ALA A 124 25.59 -8.21 6.07
C ALA A 124 24.17 -7.96 6.59
N ALA A 125 24.00 -7.94 7.92
CA ALA A 125 22.74 -7.53 8.54
C ALA A 125 22.38 -6.09 8.13
N VAL A 126 21.19 -5.90 7.58
CA VAL A 126 20.65 -4.62 7.15
C VAL A 126 20.05 -3.89 8.36
N PRO A 127 20.54 -2.69 8.69
CA PRO A 127 20.00 -1.92 9.81
C PRO A 127 18.51 -1.62 9.63
N TYR A 128 17.73 -1.76 10.72
CA TYR A 128 16.30 -1.45 10.72
C TYR A 128 16.02 -0.01 10.26
N GLN A 129 16.81 0.96 10.73
CA GLN A 129 16.70 2.36 10.32
C GLN A 129 16.81 2.54 8.79
N ARG A 130 17.76 1.86 8.14
CA ARG A 130 17.91 1.92 6.67
C ARG A 130 16.64 1.42 5.96
N CYS A 131 16.02 0.37 6.46
CA CYS A 131 14.78 -0.19 5.89
C CYS A 131 13.61 0.80 5.95
N VAL A 132 13.44 1.45 7.11
CA VAL A 132 12.37 2.43 7.33
C VAL A 132 12.62 3.70 6.52
N GLU A 133 13.85 4.23 6.51
CA GLU A 133 14.19 5.43 5.75
C GLU A 133 14.10 5.23 4.25
N ALA A 134 14.47 4.03 3.76
CA ALA A 134 14.35 3.70 2.34
C ALA A 134 12.89 3.80 1.87
N SER A 135 11.94 3.24 2.63
CA SER A 135 10.52 3.17 2.28
C SER A 135 9.73 4.43 2.65
N THR A 136 10.07 5.14 3.73
CA THR A 136 9.28 6.27 4.24
C THR A 136 9.94 7.63 4.08
N GLY A 137 11.25 7.67 3.83
CA GLY A 137 12.05 8.90 3.84
C GLY A 137 12.24 9.52 5.23
N ARG A 138 11.85 8.82 6.31
CA ARG A 138 11.94 9.30 7.69
C ARG A 138 12.60 8.24 8.59
N PRO A 139 13.30 8.66 9.67
CA PRO A 139 13.84 7.72 10.64
C PRO A 139 12.72 6.97 11.37
N PRO A 140 13.00 5.75 11.89
CA PRO A 140 12.01 5.00 12.66
C PRO A 140 11.69 5.68 13.98
N GLY A 141 10.44 5.55 14.43
CA GLY A 141 10.00 5.99 15.75
C GLY A 141 8.70 5.31 16.17
N PRO A 142 8.43 5.24 17.49
CA PRO A 142 7.19 4.66 18.02
C PRO A 142 5.97 5.47 17.59
N SER A 143 4.78 4.89 17.70
CA SER A 143 3.50 5.57 17.46
C SER A 143 2.91 6.03 18.78
N ASP A 144 2.22 7.18 18.76
CA ASP A 144 1.48 7.71 19.89
C ASP A 144 -0.04 7.59 19.63
N PRO A 145 -0.75 6.67 20.31
CA PRO A 145 -2.18 6.48 20.12
C PRO A 145 -3.05 7.43 20.97
N VAL A 146 -2.47 8.21 21.90
CA VAL A 146 -3.20 8.86 23.01
C VAL A 146 -4.39 9.68 22.52
N ARG A 147 -4.16 10.65 21.61
CA ARG A 147 -5.23 11.54 21.13
C ARG A 147 -6.37 10.78 20.44
N LYS A 148 -6.05 9.76 19.63
CA LYS A 148 -7.07 8.97 18.93
C LYS A 148 -7.89 8.13 19.91
N ARG A 149 -7.26 7.58 20.96
CA ARG A 149 -7.93 6.86 22.04
C ARG A 149 -8.85 7.77 22.85
N GLU A 150 -8.38 8.95 23.22
CA GLU A 150 -9.17 9.95 23.94
C GLU A 150 -10.41 10.31 23.13
N ARG A 151 -10.25 10.54 21.82
CA ARG A 151 -11.38 10.84 20.94
C ARG A 151 -12.37 9.66 20.84
N ILE A 152 -11.90 8.42 20.72
CA ILE A 152 -12.77 7.24 20.74
C ILE A 152 -13.50 7.12 22.09
N ALA A 153 -12.81 7.39 23.21
CA ALA A 153 -13.41 7.33 24.54
C ALA A 153 -14.54 8.37 24.70
N GLU A 154 -14.34 9.59 24.21
CA GLU A 154 -15.39 10.61 24.12
C GLU A 154 -16.56 10.12 23.24
N LEU A 155 -16.24 9.62 22.04
CA LEU A 155 -17.22 9.06 21.09
C LEU A 155 -17.81 7.74 21.56
N LEU A 156 -17.47 7.18 22.72
CA LEU A 156 -18.15 6.02 23.30
C LEU A 156 -18.82 6.36 24.64
N ASP A 157 -18.76 7.62 25.09
CA ASP A 157 -19.17 8.04 26.43
C ASP A 157 -18.49 7.19 27.53
N GLN A 158 -17.20 6.87 27.34
CA GLN A 158 -16.38 6.02 28.23
C GLN A 158 -15.09 6.74 28.70
N PRO A 159 -15.17 7.84 29.48
CA PRO A 159 -13.98 8.48 30.03
C PRO A 159 -13.33 7.56 31.09
N GLY A 160 -12.07 7.12 30.89
CA GLY A 160 -11.33 6.36 31.90
C GLY A 160 -10.30 5.34 31.37
N SER A 161 -9.83 4.49 32.28
CA SER A 161 -8.65 3.60 32.14
C SER A 161 -8.65 2.65 30.92
N THR A 162 -7.45 2.34 30.41
CA THR A 162 -7.17 1.53 29.18
C THR A 162 -8.04 0.28 29.04
N GLY A 163 -8.20 -0.53 30.09
CA GLY A 163 -8.98 -1.78 30.02
C GLY A 163 -10.47 -1.56 29.76
N LYS A 164 -11.06 -0.47 30.28
CA LYS A 164 -12.49 -0.17 30.07
C LYS A 164 -12.78 0.28 28.64
N LEU A 165 -11.85 1.00 28.01
CA LEU A 165 -11.99 1.47 26.64
C LEU A 165 -11.93 0.30 25.64
N LEU A 166 -11.00 -0.64 25.84
CA LEU A 166 -10.88 -1.82 24.98
C LEU A 166 -12.18 -2.64 24.95
N ASP A 167 -12.73 -2.95 26.14
CA ASP A 167 -13.99 -3.68 26.26
C ASP A 167 -15.16 -2.94 25.61
N ALA A 168 -15.16 -1.60 25.68
CA ALA A 168 -16.19 -0.78 25.04
C ALA A 168 -16.09 -0.83 23.51
N VAL A 169 -14.87 -0.75 22.96
CA VAL A 169 -14.62 -0.89 21.52
C VAL A 169 -15.03 -2.27 21.03
N ASP A 170 -14.73 -3.34 21.77
CA ASP A 170 -15.14 -4.70 21.37
C ASP A 170 -16.66 -4.86 21.37
N ARG A 171 -17.35 -4.33 22.38
CA ARG A 171 -18.82 -4.30 22.41
C ARG A 171 -19.38 -3.51 21.24
N TRP A 172 -18.77 -2.35 20.94
CA TRP A 172 -19.16 -1.52 19.81
C TRP A 172 -18.97 -2.25 18.47
N ARG A 173 -17.81 -2.89 18.23
CA ARG A 173 -17.56 -3.69 17.01
C ARG A 173 -18.58 -4.82 16.86
N LYS A 174 -18.88 -5.53 17.96
CA LYS A 174 -19.86 -6.62 17.97
C LYS A 174 -21.27 -6.12 17.63
N ALA A 175 -21.67 -4.97 18.15
CA ALA A 175 -22.97 -4.37 17.88
C ALA A 175 -23.12 -3.91 16.41
N HIS A 176 -22.02 -3.50 15.77
CA HIS A 176 -22.00 -2.99 14.40
C HIS A 176 -21.50 -4.01 13.37
N ARG A 177 -21.44 -5.29 13.72
CA ARG A 177 -20.84 -6.33 12.86
C ARG A 177 -21.57 -6.45 11.52
N VAL A 178 -20.82 -6.50 10.42
CA VAL A 178 -21.35 -6.84 9.10
C VAL A 178 -21.64 -8.34 9.04
N PRO A 179 -22.88 -8.78 8.76
CA PRO A 179 -23.16 -10.19 8.51
C PRO A 179 -22.48 -10.63 7.22
N MET A 180 -21.77 -11.76 7.23
CA MET A 180 -21.04 -12.28 6.07
C MET A 180 -21.90 -12.41 4.81
N ALA A 181 -23.14 -12.88 4.96
CA ALA A 181 -24.10 -13.00 3.87
C ALA A 181 -24.42 -11.66 3.17
N SER A 182 -24.17 -10.54 3.84
CA SER A 182 -24.44 -9.18 3.33
C SER A 182 -23.23 -8.51 2.70
N ILE A 183 -22.01 -9.02 2.87
CA ILE A 183 -20.77 -8.34 2.42
C ILE A 183 -20.79 -8.00 0.93
N ARG A 184 -21.25 -8.93 0.08
CA ARG A 184 -21.27 -8.69 -1.38
C ARG A 184 -22.25 -7.57 -1.75
N THR A 185 -23.47 -7.62 -1.24
CA THR A 185 -24.51 -6.62 -1.53
C THR A 185 -24.17 -5.28 -0.92
N LEU A 186 -23.69 -5.27 0.33
CA LEU A 186 -23.25 -4.07 1.02
C LEU A 186 -22.04 -3.46 0.29
N GLY A 187 -21.06 -4.25 -0.12
CA GLY A 187 -19.89 -3.80 -0.87
C GLY A 187 -20.29 -3.06 -2.14
N ALA A 188 -21.18 -3.63 -2.96
CA ALA A 188 -21.68 -2.96 -4.17
C ALA A 188 -22.37 -1.61 -3.87
N ALA A 189 -23.19 -1.55 -2.82
CA ALA A 189 -23.87 -0.32 -2.41
C ALA A 189 -22.89 0.74 -1.91
N VAL A 190 -21.91 0.34 -1.08
CA VAL A 190 -20.89 1.23 -0.53
C VAL A 190 -19.97 1.78 -1.61
N ILE A 191 -19.61 0.96 -2.61
CA ILE A 191 -18.81 1.43 -3.76
C ILE A 191 -19.56 2.48 -4.56
N ALA A 192 -20.82 2.23 -4.89
CA ALA A 192 -21.64 3.20 -5.61
C ALA A 192 -21.77 4.51 -4.82
N TYR A 193 -21.96 4.41 -3.50
CA TYR A 193 -22.02 5.57 -2.62
C TYR A 193 -20.71 6.37 -2.61
N PHE A 194 -19.55 5.72 -2.45
CA PHE A 194 -18.26 6.42 -2.46
C PHE A 194 -17.84 6.92 -3.84
N ASP A 195 -18.25 6.27 -4.93
CA ASP A 195 -18.02 6.81 -6.28
C ASP A 195 -18.84 8.09 -6.50
N GLU A 196 -20.09 8.14 -6.03
CA GLU A 196 -20.90 9.37 -6.09
C GLU A 196 -20.28 10.50 -5.25
N LEU A 197 -19.83 10.20 -4.04
CA LEU A 197 -19.12 11.15 -3.20
C LEU A 197 -17.82 11.64 -3.86
N SER A 198 -17.03 10.73 -4.43
CA SER A 198 -15.78 11.06 -5.12
C SER A 198 -16.03 11.87 -6.40
N ALA A 199 -17.15 11.65 -7.09
CA ALA A 199 -17.56 12.48 -8.22
C ALA A 199 -17.84 13.93 -7.80
N ARG A 200 -18.33 14.15 -6.58
CA ARG A 200 -18.63 15.48 -6.03
C ARG A 200 -17.42 16.16 -5.40
N HIS A 201 -16.55 15.42 -4.72
CA HIS A 201 -15.53 15.99 -3.83
C HIS A 201 -14.09 15.78 -4.30
N VAL A 202 -13.82 14.86 -5.23
CA VAL A 202 -12.47 14.58 -5.74
C VAL A 202 -12.36 14.98 -7.21
N THR A 203 -13.29 14.49 -8.02
CA THR A 203 -13.29 14.66 -9.49
C THR A 203 -13.24 16.11 -9.97
N PRO A 204 -13.91 17.10 -9.32
CA PRO A 204 -13.85 18.49 -9.77
C PRO A 204 -12.46 19.12 -9.74
N TYR A 205 -11.54 18.57 -8.93
CA TYR A 205 -10.16 19.05 -8.87
C TYR A 205 -9.27 18.44 -9.95
N LEU A 206 -9.71 17.37 -10.61
CA LEU A 206 -8.92 16.61 -11.57
C LEU A 206 -9.08 17.14 -13.01
N PRO A 207 -8.06 16.97 -13.87
CA PRO A 207 -8.15 17.28 -15.29
C PRO A 207 -9.30 16.54 -15.98
N ALA A 208 -9.87 17.16 -17.02
CA ALA A 208 -11.03 16.65 -17.76
C ALA A 208 -10.85 15.20 -18.22
N GLU A 209 -9.63 14.83 -18.58
CA GLU A 209 -9.33 13.52 -19.15
C GLU A 209 -9.33 12.38 -18.11
N LEU A 210 -9.28 12.71 -16.81
CA LEU A 210 -9.46 11.73 -15.73
C LEU A 210 -10.93 11.59 -15.31
N GLN A 211 -11.80 12.54 -15.68
CA GLN A 211 -13.22 12.52 -15.27
C GLN A 211 -13.98 11.29 -15.77
N HIS A 212 -13.58 10.76 -16.93
CA HIS A 212 -14.20 9.59 -17.57
C HIS A 212 -13.56 8.25 -17.20
N VAL A 213 -12.48 8.25 -16.41
CA VAL A 213 -11.82 7.01 -16.00
C VAL A 213 -12.71 6.27 -15.00
N PRO A 214 -13.08 5.00 -15.24
CA PRO A 214 -13.76 4.16 -14.25
C PRO A 214 -12.90 3.99 -12.99
N ARG A 215 -13.25 4.71 -11.92
CA ARG A 215 -12.53 4.72 -10.64
C ARG A 215 -12.77 3.49 -9.76
N ALA A 216 -13.77 2.69 -10.11
CA ALA A 216 -14.26 1.57 -9.30
C ALA A 216 -14.61 0.34 -10.15
N ASN A 217 -13.93 0.09 -11.27
CA ASN A 217 -14.14 -1.11 -12.07
C ASN A 217 -13.51 -2.35 -11.39
N ILE A 218 -14.17 -2.82 -10.33
CA ILE A 218 -13.70 -3.89 -9.46
C ILE A 218 -14.71 -5.03 -9.36
N ARG A 219 -14.20 -6.27 -9.32
CA ARG A 219 -15.01 -7.46 -9.05
C ARG A 219 -14.65 -8.09 -7.71
N PHE A 220 -15.67 -8.32 -6.86
CA PHE A 220 -15.50 -9.05 -5.61
C PHE A 220 -15.47 -10.57 -5.84
N LEU A 221 -14.43 -11.21 -5.30
CA LEU A 221 -14.21 -12.64 -5.35
C LEU A 221 -14.17 -13.17 -3.90
N PRO A 222 -15.08 -14.07 -3.50
CA PRO A 222 -14.96 -14.72 -2.21
C PRO A 222 -13.76 -15.67 -2.20
N ILE A 223 -12.99 -15.65 -1.12
CA ILE A 223 -11.94 -16.65 -0.87
C ILE A 223 -12.16 -17.28 0.51
N GLU A 224 -11.86 -18.56 0.61
CA GLU A 224 -11.87 -19.32 1.87
C GLU A 224 -10.42 -19.66 2.26
N ASP A 225 -10.12 -19.71 3.55
CA ASP A 225 -8.84 -20.14 4.13
C ASP A 225 -7.57 -19.37 3.70
N ALA A 226 -7.73 -18.14 3.20
CA ALA A 226 -6.59 -17.28 2.91
C ALA A 226 -5.94 -16.73 4.20
N TRP A 227 -4.62 -16.56 4.18
CA TRP A 227 -3.85 -16.00 5.31
C TRP A 227 -4.03 -14.46 5.45
N PHE A 228 -4.75 -13.84 4.53
CA PHE A 228 -5.13 -12.43 4.55
C PHE A 228 -6.65 -12.26 4.61
N SER A 229 -7.10 -11.12 5.13
CA SER A 229 -8.50 -10.76 5.31
C SER A 229 -9.15 -10.22 4.04
N GLY A 230 -8.36 -9.56 3.20
CA GLY A 230 -8.73 -9.16 1.86
C GLY A 230 -7.49 -8.74 1.07
N SER A 231 -7.59 -8.79 -0.25
CA SER A 231 -6.55 -8.35 -1.19
C SER A 231 -7.19 -7.71 -2.41
N MET A 232 -6.90 -6.43 -2.60
CA MET A 232 -7.14 -5.75 -3.86
C MET A 232 -6.03 -6.15 -4.85
N ASN A 233 -6.42 -6.52 -6.06
CA ASN A 233 -5.51 -6.88 -7.14
C ASN A 233 -5.86 -6.04 -8.37
N TYR A 234 -4.95 -5.14 -8.75
CA TYR A 234 -5.13 -4.37 -9.97
C TYR A 234 -4.53 -5.10 -11.16
N LEU A 235 -5.38 -5.53 -12.09
CA LEU A 235 -4.94 -6.32 -13.24
C LEU A 235 -4.58 -5.39 -14.40
N GLY A 236 -5.47 -4.46 -14.73
CA GLY A 236 -5.29 -3.45 -15.77
C GLY A 236 -5.01 -3.99 -17.19
N ARG A 237 -5.21 -5.26 -17.52
CA ARG A 237 -4.82 -5.81 -18.84
C ARG A 237 -5.95 -5.82 -19.86
N ALA A 238 -7.20 -5.83 -19.41
CA ALA A 238 -8.34 -5.70 -20.31
C ALA A 238 -8.26 -4.41 -21.15
N ARG A 239 -8.66 -4.53 -22.42
CA ARG A 239 -8.69 -3.44 -23.41
C ARG A 239 -10.06 -3.37 -24.06
N ARG A 240 -10.52 -2.16 -24.36
CA ARG A 240 -11.70 -1.90 -25.19
C ARG A 240 -11.35 -2.08 -26.67
N ALA A 241 -12.36 -2.05 -27.53
CA ALA A 241 -12.19 -2.18 -28.98
C ALA A 241 -11.28 -1.10 -29.61
N ASP A 242 -11.18 0.08 -28.99
CA ASP A 242 -10.32 1.19 -29.41
C ASP A 242 -8.89 1.09 -28.83
N GLY A 243 -8.57 0.03 -28.09
CA GLY A 243 -7.27 -0.16 -27.42
C GLY A 243 -7.12 0.61 -26.12
N SER A 244 -8.12 1.38 -25.67
CA SER A 244 -8.10 2.01 -24.35
C SER A 244 -8.23 0.95 -23.24
N PRO A 245 -7.62 1.17 -22.06
CA PRO A 245 -7.68 0.22 -20.95
C PRO A 245 -9.07 0.18 -20.33
N ASP A 246 -9.50 -1.00 -19.88
CA ASP A 246 -10.77 -1.15 -19.16
C ASP A 246 -10.65 -0.93 -17.65
N TYR A 247 -9.43 -0.77 -17.13
CA TYR A 247 -9.13 -0.47 -15.71
C TYR A 247 -9.61 -1.57 -14.74
N GLU A 248 -9.44 -2.83 -15.14
CA GLU A 248 -9.92 -3.98 -14.37
C GLU A 248 -9.16 -4.22 -13.06
N ALA A 249 -9.91 -4.40 -11.98
CA ALA A 249 -9.41 -4.84 -10.69
C ALA A 249 -10.28 -5.97 -10.09
N THR A 250 -9.71 -6.72 -9.16
CA THR A 250 -10.46 -7.69 -8.34
C THR A 250 -10.21 -7.42 -6.85
N TYR A 251 -11.19 -7.74 -6.02
CA TYR A 251 -11.03 -7.76 -4.57
C TYR A 251 -11.34 -9.14 -4.05
N GLU A 252 -10.33 -9.83 -3.56
CA GLU A 252 -10.51 -11.10 -2.88
C GLU A 252 -10.82 -10.84 -1.41
N ILE A 253 -12.00 -11.24 -0.93
CA ILE A 253 -12.42 -11.03 0.47
C ILE A 253 -12.55 -12.35 1.20
N ASN A 254 -11.91 -12.45 2.36
CA ASN A 254 -11.95 -13.66 3.17
C ASN A 254 -13.32 -13.81 3.83
N ALA A 255 -13.94 -14.98 3.66
CA ALA A 255 -15.24 -15.29 4.25
C ALA A 255 -15.25 -15.33 5.79
N SER A 256 -14.08 -15.34 6.44
CA SER A 256 -13.94 -15.30 7.89
C SER A 256 -13.81 -13.89 8.50
N LEU A 257 -13.81 -12.84 7.67
CA LEU A 257 -13.59 -11.47 8.12
C LEU A 257 -14.64 -11.01 9.14
N GLU A 258 -14.22 -10.73 10.37
CA GLU A 258 -15.04 -10.06 11.37
C GLU A 258 -14.77 -8.55 11.33
N ILE A 259 -15.72 -7.77 10.81
CA ILE A 259 -15.57 -6.33 10.64
C ILE A 259 -16.87 -5.59 10.99
N SER A 260 -16.76 -4.40 11.59
CA SER A 260 -17.91 -3.51 11.81
C SER A 260 -18.29 -2.77 10.52
N VAL A 261 -19.54 -2.31 10.40
CA VAL A 261 -19.99 -1.52 9.24
C VAL A 261 -19.09 -0.30 9.00
N PRO A 262 -18.74 0.53 9.99
CA PRO A 262 -17.87 1.68 9.75
C PRO A 262 -16.43 1.31 9.34
N GLU A 263 -15.84 0.26 9.93
CA GLU A 263 -14.54 -0.25 9.48
C GLU A 263 -14.62 -0.82 8.06
N PHE A 264 -15.76 -1.41 7.65
CA PHE A 264 -16.00 -1.87 6.29
C PHE A 264 -16.14 -0.71 5.29
N LEU A 265 -16.79 0.40 5.68
CA LEU A 265 -16.82 1.62 4.87
C LEU A 265 -15.40 2.14 4.62
N GLN A 266 -14.58 2.21 5.68
CA GLN A 266 -13.18 2.59 5.56
C GLN A 266 -12.43 1.64 4.62
N LEU A 267 -12.58 0.32 4.78
CA LEU A 267 -11.96 -0.69 3.92
C LEU A 267 -12.33 -0.48 2.44
N VAL A 268 -13.61 -0.28 2.12
CA VAL A 268 -14.04 -0.07 0.74
C VAL A 268 -13.46 1.22 0.17
N SER A 269 -13.44 2.31 0.94
CA SER A 269 -12.87 3.57 0.46
C SER A 269 -11.35 3.46 0.22
N HIS A 270 -10.64 2.75 1.11
CA HIS A 270 -9.21 2.50 1.03
C HIS A 270 -8.85 1.65 -0.19
N GLU A 271 -9.55 0.55 -0.39
CA GLU A 271 -9.19 -0.43 -1.43
C GLU A 271 -9.71 -0.03 -2.81
N VAL A 272 -10.88 0.61 -2.87
CA VAL A 272 -11.61 0.84 -4.13
C VAL A 272 -11.60 2.30 -4.54
N VAL A 273 -12.47 3.10 -3.93
CA VAL A 273 -12.77 4.47 -4.39
C VAL A 273 -12.95 5.42 -3.21
N PRO A 274 -12.19 6.53 -3.15
CA PRO A 274 -11.18 6.99 -4.11
C PRO A 274 -9.75 6.46 -3.84
N GLY A 275 -9.60 5.31 -3.15
CA GLY A 275 -8.29 4.76 -2.75
C GLY A 275 -7.50 4.03 -3.85
N HIS A 276 -7.06 2.80 -3.60
CA HIS A 276 -6.08 2.10 -4.44
C HIS A 276 -6.54 1.89 -5.89
N VAL A 277 -7.73 1.33 -6.14
CA VAL A 277 -8.21 1.12 -7.54
C VAL A 277 -8.30 2.44 -8.29
N THR A 278 -8.80 3.50 -7.65
CA THR A 278 -8.84 4.85 -8.25
C THR A 278 -7.45 5.36 -8.60
N THR A 279 -6.50 5.25 -7.65
CA THR A 279 -5.10 5.66 -7.86
C THR A 279 -4.51 4.95 -9.06
N PHE A 280 -4.69 3.65 -9.15
CA PHE A 280 -4.06 2.83 -10.18
C PHE A 280 -4.73 3.01 -11.54
N ALA A 281 -6.05 3.22 -11.57
CA ALA A 281 -6.78 3.57 -12.77
C ALA A 281 -6.30 4.89 -13.38
N TYR A 282 -6.04 5.90 -12.55
CA TYR A 282 -5.48 7.16 -13.02
C TYR A 282 -4.04 7.03 -13.51
N LEU A 283 -3.17 6.31 -12.79
CA LEU A 283 -1.80 6.06 -13.26
C LEU A 283 -1.79 5.28 -14.57
N GLN A 284 -2.69 4.30 -14.74
CA GLN A 284 -2.86 3.60 -16.00
C GLN A 284 -3.34 4.52 -17.13
N ASN A 285 -4.30 5.42 -16.88
CA ASN A 285 -4.74 6.39 -17.87
C ASN A 285 -3.59 7.32 -18.29
N LEU A 286 -2.81 7.82 -17.33
CA LEU A 286 -1.65 8.67 -17.58
C LEU A 286 -0.58 7.94 -18.41
N TYR A 287 -0.30 6.67 -18.09
CA TYR A 287 0.61 5.84 -18.89
C TYR A 287 0.10 5.62 -20.32
N TRP A 288 -1.17 5.21 -20.47
CA TRP A 288 -1.78 4.96 -21.78
C TRP A 288 -1.74 6.19 -22.69
N ARG A 289 -1.97 7.38 -22.12
CA ARG A 289 -1.87 8.67 -22.82
C ARG A 289 -0.45 9.19 -23.00
N ARG A 290 0.56 8.46 -22.50
CA ARG A 290 1.98 8.84 -22.49
C ARG A 290 2.28 10.11 -21.69
N ALA A 291 1.43 10.44 -20.72
CA ALA A 291 1.63 11.50 -19.75
C ALA A 291 2.51 11.06 -18.56
N ALA A 292 2.62 9.75 -18.34
CA ALA A 292 3.52 9.14 -17.37
C ALA A 292 4.45 8.12 -18.05
N GLY A 293 5.63 7.91 -17.47
CA GLY A 293 6.62 6.93 -17.94
C GLY A 293 6.25 5.48 -17.60
N PHE A 294 7.06 4.54 -18.08
CA PHE A 294 6.90 3.10 -17.81
C PHE A 294 6.83 2.77 -16.32
N GLU A 295 7.52 3.53 -15.48
CA GLU A 295 7.47 3.40 -14.01
C GLU A 295 6.07 3.54 -13.39
N ALA A 296 5.10 4.13 -14.10
CA ALA A 296 3.71 4.20 -13.66
C ALA A 296 2.92 2.91 -13.91
N SER A 297 3.47 2.00 -14.71
CA SER A 297 2.79 0.79 -15.17
C SER A 297 3.03 -0.46 -14.33
N VAL A 298 3.93 -0.35 -13.36
CA VAL A 298 4.33 -1.42 -12.45
C VAL A 298 4.43 -0.85 -11.05
N LEU A 299 3.34 -0.97 -10.29
CA LEU A 299 3.25 -0.42 -8.95
C LEU A 299 3.89 -1.38 -7.95
N THR A 300 4.64 -0.85 -6.99
CA THR A 300 5.52 -1.65 -6.14
C THR A 300 5.30 -1.41 -4.66
N MET A 301 5.03 -2.47 -3.89
CA MET A 301 4.97 -2.47 -2.44
C MET A 301 6.38 -2.27 -1.83
N ASN A 302 6.44 -1.91 -0.53
CA ASN A 302 7.70 -1.67 0.20
C ASN A 302 8.54 -0.48 -0.33
N THR A 303 7.94 0.44 -1.10
CA THR A 303 8.62 1.59 -1.69
C THR A 303 8.08 2.92 -1.17
N ARG A 304 8.77 4.03 -1.46
CA ARG A 304 8.27 5.38 -1.19
C ARG A 304 6.97 5.70 -1.92
N ALA A 305 6.79 5.14 -3.12
CA ALA A 305 5.56 5.26 -3.88
C ALA A 305 4.42 4.56 -3.14
N ALA A 306 4.63 3.32 -2.68
CA ALA A 306 3.64 2.62 -1.85
C ALA A 306 3.32 3.38 -0.56
N THR A 307 4.31 3.98 0.12
CA THR A 307 4.04 4.85 1.28
C THR A 307 3.07 5.98 0.93
N LEU A 308 3.22 6.63 -0.23
CA LEU A 308 2.26 7.63 -0.68
C LEU A 308 0.89 7.03 -1.00
N PHE A 309 0.83 5.89 -1.70
CA PHE A 309 -0.42 5.24 -2.09
C PHE A 309 -1.23 4.77 -0.87
N GLU A 310 -0.58 4.18 0.14
CA GLU A 310 -1.22 3.87 1.42
C GLU A 310 -1.73 5.13 2.11
N GLY A 311 -0.99 6.23 2.04
CA GLY A 311 -1.43 7.52 2.56
C GLY A 311 -2.71 8.03 1.88
N ILE A 312 -2.79 7.91 0.56
CA ILE A 312 -3.99 8.27 -0.23
C ILE A 312 -5.15 7.37 0.17
N ALA A 313 -4.95 6.06 0.18
CA ALA A 313 -5.96 5.06 0.51
C ALA A 313 -6.50 5.24 1.95
N ASN A 314 -5.63 5.49 2.92
CA ASN A 314 -6.05 5.71 4.31
C ASN A 314 -6.81 7.02 4.52
N ASN A 315 -6.53 8.05 3.70
CA ASN A 315 -7.28 9.31 3.68
C ASN A 315 -8.47 9.30 2.71
N ALA A 316 -8.73 8.19 2.00
CA ALA A 316 -9.70 8.11 0.90
C ALA A 316 -11.12 8.41 1.36
N ILE A 317 -11.52 7.97 2.56
CA ILE A 317 -12.84 8.30 3.10
C ILE A 317 -13.02 9.81 3.32
N LEU A 318 -11.98 10.49 3.82
CA LEU A 318 -12.02 11.94 4.06
C LEU A 318 -12.08 12.69 2.73
N LEU A 319 -11.32 12.22 1.72
CA LEU A 319 -11.40 12.72 0.35
C LEU A 319 -12.80 12.55 -0.24
N ALA A 320 -13.42 11.38 -0.08
CA ALA A 320 -14.77 11.12 -0.58
C ALA A 320 -15.79 12.08 0.05
N TYR A 321 -15.72 12.31 1.35
CA TYR A 321 -16.61 13.26 2.04
C TYR A 321 -16.24 14.74 1.82
N GLY A 322 -15.11 15.03 1.18
CA GLY A 322 -14.63 16.41 1.00
C GLY A 322 -14.21 17.10 2.30
N VAL A 323 -13.82 16.33 3.31
CA VAL A 323 -13.39 16.81 4.63
C VAL A 323 -11.91 16.55 4.85
N LYS A 324 -11.28 17.23 5.82
CA LYS A 324 -9.84 17.11 6.10
C LYS A 324 -9.54 16.39 7.41
N GLU A 325 -10.45 16.48 8.37
CA GLU A 325 -10.32 15.90 9.70
C GLU A 325 -11.44 14.90 9.98
N VAL A 326 -11.19 13.96 10.89
CA VAL A 326 -12.14 12.90 11.23
C VAL A 326 -13.40 13.50 11.87
N GLU A 327 -13.25 14.54 12.70
CA GLU A 327 -14.36 15.17 13.43
C GLU A 327 -15.40 15.83 12.51
N GLU A 328 -15.05 16.08 11.25
CA GLU A 328 -15.93 16.65 10.23
C GLU A 328 -16.80 15.59 9.54
N LEU A 329 -16.56 14.30 9.78
CA LEU A 329 -17.39 13.22 9.23
C LEU A 329 -18.82 13.26 9.82
N PRO A 330 -19.83 12.91 9.01
CA PRO A 330 -21.24 13.20 9.30
C PRO A 330 -21.84 12.49 10.50
N ASP A 331 -21.31 11.33 10.90
CA ASP A 331 -21.84 10.54 11.99
C ASP A 331 -20.77 9.95 12.91
N ARG A 332 -21.17 9.73 14.16
CA ARG A 332 -20.32 9.28 15.27
C ARG A 332 -19.72 7.90 15.04
N ASP A 333 -20.46 6.95 14.46
CA ASP A 333 -19.97 5.60 14.23
C ASP A 333 -18.93 5.56 13.12
N LEU A 334 -19.10 6.40 12.10
CA LEU A 334 -18.09 6.59 11.06
C LEU A 334 -16.80 7.19 11.62
N GLN A 335 -16.89 8.20 12.49
CA GLN A 335 -15.72 8.76 13.19
C GLN A 335 -14.97 7.67 13.98
N ILE A 336 -15.69 6.84 14.73
CA ILE A 336 -15.09 5.72 15.49
C ILE A 336 -14.40 4.73 14.55
N GLY A 337 -15.08 4.30 13.47
CA GLY A 337 -14.53 3.35 12.50
C GLY A 337 -13.23 3.84 11.86
N VAL A 338 -13.19 5.12 11.47
CA VAL A 338 -11.99 5.74 10.90
C VAL A 338 -10.87 5.85 11.94
N LEU A 339 -11.16 6.28 13.17
CA LEU A 339 -10.14 6.33 14.24
C LEU A 339 -9.55 4.95 14.56
N LEU A 340 -10.37 3.90 14.56
CA LEU A 340 -9.91 2.52 14.75
C LEU A 340 -9.01 2.06 13.61
N ALA A 341 -9.31 2.43 12.37
CA ALA A 341 -8.43 2.14 11.23
C ALA A 341 -7.10 2.91 11.31
N LEU A 342 -7.13 4.19 11.70
CA LEU A 342 -5.92 4.98 11.91
C LEU A 342 -5.05 4.43 13.05
N LEU A 343 -5.67 3.99 14.14
CA LEU A 343 -4.96 3.28 15.22
C LEU A 343 -4.37 1.95 14.75
N GLN A 344 -5.00 1.27 13.79
CA GLN A 344 -4.41 0.07 13.19
C GLN A 344 -3.14 0.40 12.38
N ASP A 345 -3.08 1.53 11.68
CA ASP A 345 -1.86 1.98 11.00
C ASP A 345 -0.75 2.35 11.99
N ASP A 346 -1.13 3.02 13.08
CA ASP A 346 -0.22 3.28 14.19
C ASP A 346 0.32 1.96 14.78
N ALA A 347 -0.55 0.96 14.94
CA ALA A 347 -0.18 -0.38 15.42
C ALA A 347 0.77 -1.10 14.46
N LYS A 348 0.59 -0.98 13.13
CA LYS A 348 1.51 -1.55 12.13
C LYS A 348 2.92 -0.97 12.32
N ASN A 349 3.05 0.36 12.33
CA ASN A 349 4.33 1.01 12.57
C ASN A 349 4.91 0.65 13.94
N HIS A 350 4.09 0.66 15.00
CA HIS A 350 4.57 0.38 16.34
C HIS A 350 5.03 -1.07 16.51
N ALA A 351 4.33 -2.03 15.90
CA ALA A 351 4.74 -3.43 15.85
C ALA A 351 6.12 -3.59 15.19
N SER A 352 6.35 -2.88 14.09
CA SER A 352 7.66 -2.82 13.41
C SER A 352 8.76 -2.31 14.35
N TYR A 353 8.52 -1.17 15.00
CA TYR A 353 9.46 -0.56 15.94
C TYR A 353 9.79 -1.47 17.13
N LEU A 354 8.78 -1.98 17.85
CA LEU A 354 8.99 -2.87 19.00
C LEU A 354 9.71 -4.16 18.60
N THR A 355 9.42 -4.70 17.41
CA THR A 355 9.99 -5.97 16.94
C THR A 355 11.44 -5.81 16.48
N TRP A 356 11.76 -4.78 15.69
CA TRP A 356 13.06 -4.67 15.02
C TRP A 356 14.03 -3.69 15.70
N GLN A 357 13.53 -2.60 16.27
CA GLN A 357 14.36 -1.67 17.05
C GLN A 357 14.57 -2.18 18.47
N GLU A 358 13.49 -2.48 19.18
CA GLU A 358 13.56 -2.89 20.59
C GLU A 358 13.75 -4.40 20.79
N ARG A 359 13.64 -5.19 19.71
CA ARG A 359 13.81 -6.65 19.73
C ARG A 359 12.89 -7.37 20.72
N ARG A 360 11.68 -6.87 20.90
CA ARG A 360 10.71 -7.45 21.85
C ARG A 360 10.09 -8.75 21.32
N PRO A 361 9.81 -9.73 22.20
CA PRO A 361 9.15 -10.97 21.81
C PRO A 361 7.66 -10.74 21.48
N GLN A 362 7.08 -11.61 20.65
CA GLN A 362 5.69 -11.49 20.20
C GLN A 362 4.71 -11.47 21.37
N THR A 363 4.99 -12.26 22.41
CA THR A 363 4.22 -12.33 23.66
C THR A 363 4.17 -11.02 24.43
N ALA A 364 5.11 -10.10 24.18
CA ALA A 364 5.10 -8.75 24.76
C ALA A 364 4.50 -7.72 23.80
N VAL A 365 4.70 -7.87 22.49
CA VAL A 365 4.19 -6.93 21.48
C VAL A 365 2.68 -7.07 21.29
N ALA A 366 2.14 -8.28 21.17
CA ALA A 366 0.71 -8.49 20.88
C ALA A 366 -0.22 -7.85 21.93
N PRO A 367 -0.01 -8.03 23.25
CA PRO A 367 -0.86 -7.39 24.25
C PRO A 367 -0.79 -5.86 24.21
N GLU A 368 0.36 -5.29 23.89
CA GLU A 368 0.53 -3.83 23.79
C GLU A 368 -0.23 -3.26 22.60
N LEU A 369 -0.11 -3.88 21.42
CA LEU A 369 -0.90 -3.49 20.25
C LEU A 369 -2.40 -3.54 20.56
N ARG A 370 -2.84 -4.63 21.20
CA ARG A 370 -4.23 -4.85 21.56
C ARG A 370 -4.75 -3.78 22.53
N ASN A 371 -4.01 -3.51 23.60
CA ASN A 371 -4.46 -2.62 24.66
C ASN A 371 -4.33 -1.15 24.29
N GLU A 372 -3.22 -0.75 23.66
CA GLU A 372 -2.90 0.65 23.39
C GLU A 372 -3.42 1.13 22.03
N PHE A 373 -3.49 0.25 21.02
CA PHE A 373 -3.97 0.64 19.69
C PHE A 373 -5.36 0.09 19.37
N LEU A 374 -6.03 -0.55 20.34
CA LEU A 374 -7.42 -0.99 20.23
C LEU A 374 -7.70 -1.88 19.01
N VAL A 375 -6.68 -2.55 18.46
CA VAL A 375 -6.84 -3.51 17.36
C VAL A 375 -7.54 -4.77 17.86
N SER A 376 -8.10 -5.59 16.96
CA SER A 376 -8.66 -6.88 17.35
C SER A 376 -7.55 -7.85 17.81
N GLY A 377 -7.91 -8.94 18.51
CA GLY A 377 -6.96 -9.98 18.90
C GLY A 377 -6.24 -10.59 17.70
N GLU A 378 -7.00 -10.95 16.65
CA GLU A 378 -6.47 -11.45 15.37
C GLU A 378 -5.44 -10.48 14.76
N ARG A 379 -5.75 -9.18 14.73
CA ARG A 379 -4.84 -8.16 14.20
C ARG A 379 -3.59 -8.03 15.07
N ALA A 380 -3.73 -8.03 16.40
CA ALA A 380 -2.58 -7.99 17.29
C ALA A 380 -1.64 -9.18 17.07
N GLU A 381 -2.18 -10.40 16.91
CA GLU A 381 -1.40 -11.61 16.61
C GLU A 381 -0.71 -11.54 15.25
N LYS A 382 -1.43 -11.14 14.20
CA LYS A 382 -0.87 -10.98 12.86
C LYS A 382 0.26 -9.95 12.83
N LEU A 383 0.03 -8.77 13.40
CA LEU A 383 0.97 -7.65 13.38
C LEU A 383 2.21 -7.92 14.24
N SER A 384 2.08 -8.61 15.37
CA SER A 384 3.22 -8.98 16.23
C SER A 384 3.96 -10.26 15.79
N GLY A 385 3.31 -11.07 14.94
CA GLY A 385 3.78 -12.37 14.47
C GLY A 385 4.21 -12.33 13.01
N ALA A 386 3.50 -13.07 12.15
CA ALA A 386 3.90 -13.35 10.78
C ALA A 386 4.19 -12.09 9.93
N TRP A 387 3.44 -11.00 10.11
CA TRP A 387 3.70 -9.75 9.39
C TRP A 387 4.82 -8.93 10.03
N GLY A 388 4.73 -8.63 11.32
CA GLY A 388 5.73 -7.81 12.01
C GLY A 388 7.12 -8.41 12.03
N ARG A 389 7.23 -9.74 12.06
CA ARG A 389 8.50 -10.48 12.02
C ARG A 389 8.96 -10.81 10.62
N HIS A 390 8.17 -10.53 9.59
CA HIS A 390 8.60 -10.74 8.23
C HIS A 390 9.78 -9.79 7.91
N PRO A 391 10.92 -10.29 7.41
CA PRO A 391 12.12 -9.52 7.10
C PRO A 391 11.86 -8.27 6.26
N LEU A 392 11.03 -8.39 5.21
CA LEU A 392 10.66 -7.28 4.34
C LEU A 392 9.46 -6.47 4.88
N LEU A 393 8.27 -7.08 4.96
CA LEU A 393 7.05 -6.37 5.40
C LEU A 393 7.21 -5.70 6.77
N GLY A 394 7.80 -6.42 7.73
CA GLY A 394 7.99 -5.93 9.09
C GLY A 394 8.97 -4.78 9.21
N ARG A 395 9.93 -4.63 8.30
CA ARG A 395 10.95 -3.55 8.35
C ARG A 395 10.70 -2.41 7.37
N MET A 396 10.00 -2.64 6.27
CA MET A 396 9.78 -1.64 5.21
C MET A 396 8.30 -1.29 5.03
N TYR A 397 7.38 -2.27 5.01
CA TYR A 397 5.99 -1.98 4.65
C TYR A 397 5.13 -1.51 5.82
N LEU A 398 5.24 -2.14 6.99
CA LEU A 398 4.42 -1.74 8.14
C LEU A 398 4.61 -0.27 8.55
N PRO A 399 5.82 0.31 8.55
CA PRO A 399 6.01 1.75 8.78
C PRO A 399 5.38 2.65 7.71
N ALA A 400 5.24 2.16 6.48
CA ALA A 400 4.73 2.93 5.34
C ALA A 400 3.31 3.43 5.55
N TYR A 401 2.44 2.61 6.16
CA TYR A 401 1.05 2.97 6.39
C TYR A 401 0.91 4.28 7.18
N ARG A 402 1.46 4.34 8.40
CA ARG A 402 1.39 5.55 9.23
C ARG A 402 2.08 6.73 8.56
N ALA A 403 3.30 6.52 8.03
CA ALA A 403 4.07 7.60 7.41
C ALA A 403 3.34 8.23 6.22
N GLY A 404 2.70 7.40 5.40
CA GLY A 404 1.83 7.83 4.31
C GLY A 404 0.61 8.57 4.79
N THR A 405 -0.14 7.97 5.72
CA THR A 405 -1.38 8.54 6.28
C THR A 405 -1.14 9.94 6.85
N GLU A 406 -0.10 10.10 7.66
CA GLU A 406 0.28 11.37 8.26
C GLU A 406 0.71 12.38 7.19
N LYS A 407 1.51 11.95 6.19
CA LYS A 407 1.96 12.84 5.13
C LYS A 407 0.80 13.38 4.32
N VAL A 408 -0.13 12.53 3.88
CA VAL A 408 -1.27 12.96 3.06
C VAL A 408 -2.22 13.86 3.87
N ALA A 409 -2.50 13.51 5.12
CA ALA A 409 -3.31 14.37 6.01
C ALA A 409 -2.65 15.75 6.20
N ASP A 410 -1.34 15.78 6.44
CA ASP A 410 -0.56 17.01 6.59
C ASP A 410 -0.59 17.89 5.33
N LEU A 411 -0.40 17.30 4.15
CA LEU A 411 -0.50 18.02 2.89
C LEU A 411 -1.89 18.62 2.69
N ARG A 412 -2.96 17.86 2.96
CA ARG A 412 -4.33 18.36 2.83
C ARG A 412 -4.67 19.47 3.82
N ARG A 413 -4.04 19.51 4.99
CA ARG A 413 -4.16 20.65 5.92
C ARG A 413 -3.48 21.92 5.39
N HIS A 414 -2.35 21.80 4.71
CA HIS A 414 -1.51 22.93 4.31
C HIS A 414 -1.76 23.46 2.90
N TYR A 415 -2.40 22.66 2.03
CA TYR A 415 -2.66 22.99 0.64
C TYR A 415 -4.16 22.92 0.32
N GLU A 416 -4.58 23.68 -0.69
CA GLU A 416 -5.95 23.61 -1.21
C GLU A 416 -6.16 22.31 -1.98
N ASP A 417 -7.37 21.75 -1.95
CA ASP A 417 -7.67 20.49 -2.66
C ASP A 417 -7.42 20.61 -4.18
N SER A 418 -7.63 21.80 -4.76
CA SER A 418 -7.29 22.11 -6.16
C SER A 418 -5.80 22.01 -6.51
N GLU A 419 -4.92 22.07 -5.50
CA GLU A 419 -3.48 21.88 -5.65
C GLU A 419 -3.08 20.44 -5.33
N VAL A 420 -3.50 19.91 -4.17
CA VAL A 420 -3.01 18.64 -3.63
C VAL A 420 -3.65 17.41 -4.28
N VAL A 421 -4.96 17.43 -4.57
CA VAL A 421 -5.65 16.24 -5.11
C VAL A 421 -5.05 15.80 -6.46
N PRO A 422 -4.78 16.69 -7.43
CA PRO A 422 -4.12 16.28 -8.68
C PRO A 422 -2.71 15.73 -8.46
N ALA A 423 -1.95 16.26 -7.49
CA ALA A 423 -0.61 15.78 -7.19
C ALA A 423 -0.64 14.35 -6.61
N LEU A 424 -1.59 14.06 -5.71
CA LEU A 424 -1.78 12.72 -5.14
C LEU A 424 -2.07 11.67 -6.24
N TYR A 425 -2.83 12.04 -7.26
CA TYR A 425 -3.19 11.15 -8.37
C TYR A 425 -2.26 11.26 -9.60
N GLY A 426 -1.04 11.78 -9.43
CA GLY A 426 0.00 11.76 -10.46
C GLY A 426 -0.17 12.76 -11.61
N CYS A 427 -1.11 13.70 -11.51
CA CYS A 427 -1.36 14.70 -12.56
C CYS A 427 -0.18 15.66 -12.78
N TYR A 428 0.73 15.78 -11.81
CA TYR A 428 1.94 16.62 -11.89
C TYR A 428 3.21 15.80 -12.16
N GLY A 429 3.05 14.61 -12.71
CA GLY A 429 4.09 13.61 -12.84
C GLY A 429 4.11 12.66 -11.64
N LEU A 430 4.82 11.54 -11.79
CA LEU A 430 4.99 10.60 -10.70
C LEU A 430 5.82 11.21 -9.58
N VAL A 431 5.29 11.07 -8.38
CA VAL A 431 5.92 11.46 -7.13
C VAL A 431 5.75 10.34 -6.12
N ASP A 432 6.52 10.43 -5.06
CA ASP A 432 6.47 9.57 -3.89
C ASP A 432 6.30 10.40 -2.62
N VAL A 433 6.25 9.74 -1.45
CA VAL A 433 6.04 10.41 -0.16
C VAL A 433 7.09 11.49 0.15
N THR A 434 8.27 11.43 -0.47
CA THR A 434 9.39 12.37 -0.26
C THR A 434 9.46 13.49 -1.29
N THR A 435 8.90 13.28 -2.48
CA THR A 435 9.00 14.20 -3.63
C THR A 435 7.71 14.98 -3.90
N ILE A 436 6.58 14.57 -3.32
CA ILE A 436 5.27 15.20 -3.55
C ILE A 436 5.22 16.70 -3.26
N GLU A 437 5.92 17.19 -2.24
CA GLU A 437 5.99 18.63 -1.95
C GLU A 437 6.69 19.41 -3.06
N GLY A 438 7.67 18.81 -3.74
CA GLY A 438 8.31 19.41 -4.90
C GLY A 438 7.35 19.60 -6.07
N ALA A 439 6.35 18.72 -6.24
CA ALA A 439 5.29 18.92 -7.23
C ALA A 439 4.33 20.05 -6.86
N LEU A 440 4.06 20.25 -5.57
CA LEU A 440 3.21 21.34 -5.08
C LEU A 440 3.91 22.71 -5.14
N GLY A 441 5.19 22.77 -4.78
CA GLY A 441 5.96 24.02 -4.75
C GLY A 441 6.23 24.63 -6.13
N ARG A 442 6.30 23.81 -7.20
CA ARG A 442 6.57 24.29 -8.58
C ARG A 442 5.43 25.09 -9.21
N ARG A 443 4.23 25.13 -8.60
CA ARG A 443 3.10 25.98 -9.05
C ARG A 443 3.04 27.35 -8.38
N ARG A 444 3.84 27.60 -7.34
CA ARG A 444 3.86 28.88 -6.62
C ARG A 444 4.86 29.89 -7.20
N ASN A 445 5.69 29.47 -8.17
CA ASN A 445 6.59 30.31 -8.96
C ASN A 445 6.14 30.29 -10.42
#